data_AF-U2KGN3-F1
#
_entry.id   AF-U2KGN3-F1
#
_cell.length_a   1.000
_cell.length_b   1.000
_cell.length_c   1.000
_cell.angle_alpha   90.00
_cell.angle_beta   90.00
_cell.angle_gamma   90.00
#
_symmetry.space_group_name_H-M   'P 1'
#
loop_
_entity.id
_entity.type
_entity.pdbx_description
1 polymer ?
#
loop_
_entity_poly.entity_id
_entity_poly.type
_entity_poly.pdbx_seq_one_letter_code
_entity_poly.pdbx_strand_id
1 'polypeptide(L)' 'MPPYVIFGDRTIADIAAKKPANDAELSHVYGIGSVKADRFGSAIIRIVKNE' A
#
# COMPACT_ATOMS: atom_id res chain seq x y z
N MET A 1 -4.31 -12.16 -13.69
CA MET A 1 -3.63 -10.87 -13.90
C MET A 1 -2.30 -10.92 -13.17
N PRO A 2 -1.19 -10.41 -13.74
CA PRO A 2 0.08 -10.40 -13.04
C PRO A 2 0.06 -9.49 -11.80
N PRO A 3 0.78 -9.84 -10.71
CA PRO A 3 0.73 -9.09 -9.45
C PRO A 3 1.20 -7.63 -9.56
N TYR A 4 2.15 -7.36 -10.45
CA TYR A 4 2.65 -6.00 -10.73
C TYR A 4 1.61 -5.06 -11.36
N VAL A 5 0.48 -5.61 -11.85
CA VAL A 5 -0.64 -4.80 -12.36
C VAL A 5 -1.45 -4.18 -11.21
N ILE A 6 -1.38 -4.75 -10.01
CA ILE A 6 -2.09 -4.25 -8.82
C ILE A 6 -1.27 -3.13 -8.17
N PHE A 7 0.01 -3.38 -7.92
CA PHE A 7 0.98 -2.39 -7.42
C PHE A 7 2.25 -2.45 -8.28
N GLY A 8 2.61 -1.31 -8.88
CA GLY A 8 3.88 -1.19 -9.59
C GLY A 8 5.05 -1.08 -8.61
N ASP A 9 6.26 -1.34 -9.09
CA ASP A 9 7.49 -1.32 -8.28
C ASP A 9 7.67 -0.03 -7.49
N ARG A 10 7.35 1.12 -8.11
CA ARG A 10 7.42 2.42 -7.44
C ARG A 10 6.48 2.53 -6.25
N THR A 11 5.29 1.95 -6.33
CA THR A 11 4.35 1.91 -5.19
C THR A 11 4.87 1.00 -4.09
N ILE A 12 5.38 -0.18 -4.44
CA ILE A 12 5.95 -1.13 -3.46
C ILE A 12 7.16 -0.49 -2.73
N ALA A 13 8.05 0.17 -3.46
CA ALA A 13 9.19 0.87 -2.90
C ALA A 13 8.75 2.01 -1.95
N ASP A 14 7.72 2.77 -2.33
CA ASP A 14 7.20 3.86 -1.49
C ASP A 14 6.50 3.33 -0.23
N ILE A 15 5.77 2.21 -0.31
CA ILE A 15 5.21 1.51 0.87
C ILE A 15 6.33 1.08 1.82
N ALA A 16 7.39 0.45 1.29
CA ALA A 16 8.52 -0.01 2.09
C ALA A 16 9.29 1.15 2.76
N ALA A 17 9.38 2.30 2.08
CA ALA A 17 10.02 3.50 2.60
C ALA A 17 9.18 4.20 3.68
N LYS A 18 7.87 4.35 3.47
CA LYS A 18 6.97 5.08 4.38
C LYS A 18 6.46 4.25 5.54
N LYS A 19 6.36 2.92 5.37
CA LYS A 19 5.82 1.98 6.36
C LYS A 19 4.50 2.46 7.01
N PRO A 20 3.44 2.69 6.21
CA PRO A 20 2.18 3.20 6.72
C PRO A 20 1.56 2.25 7.76
N ALA A 21 1.15 2.80 8.90
CA ALA A 21 0.54 2.06 10.00
C ALA A 21 -0.98 2.30 10.13
N ASN A 22 -1.53 3.22 9.34
CA ASN A 22 -2.95 3.56 9.28
C ASN A 22 -3.36 4.04 7.87
N ASP A 23 -4.66 4.21 7.64
CA ASP A 23 -5.23 4.54 6.33
C ASP A 23 -4.85 5.95 5.82
N ALA A 24 -4.69 6.90 6.75
CA ALA A 24 -4.26 8.26 6.41
C ALA A 24 -2.81 8.26 5.88
N GLU A 25 -1.92 7.50 6.50
CA GLU A 25 -0.54 7.33 6.02
C GLU A 25 -0.50 6.55 4.71
N LEU A 26 -1.37 5.55 4.54
CA LEU A 26 -1.49 4.78 3.30
C LEU A 26 -1.93 5.67 2.13
N SER A 27 -2.78 6.67 2.39
CA SER A 27 -3.22 7.66 1.39
C SER A 27 -2.09 8.58 0.92
N HIS A 28 -1.00 8.69 1.68
CA HIS A 28 0.19 9.43 1.25
C HIS A 28 1.13 8.60 0.37
N VAL A 29 0.87 7.31 0.19
CA VAL A 29 1.70 6.43 -0.65
C VAL A 29 1.45 6.66 -2.14
N TYR A 30 2.52 6.79 -2.91
CA TYR A 30 2.44 7.01 -4.36
C TYR A 30 1.78 5.82 -5.07
N GLY A 31 0.70 6.09 -5.83
CA GLY A 31 -0.02 5.07 -6.62
C GLY A 31 -1.05 4.26 -5.83
N ILE A 32 -1.27 4.59 -4.55
CA ILE A 32 -2.43 4.15 -3.77
C ILE A 32 -3.50 5.23 -3.87
N GLY A 33 -4.57 4.95 -4.62
CA GLY A 33 -5.79 5.76 -4.63
C GLY A 33 -6.85 5.16 -3.72
N SER A 34 -7.96 5.87 -3.55
CA SER A 34 -9.07 5.52 -2.63
C SER A 34 -9.58 4.08 -2.83
N VAL A 35 -9.73 3.63 -4.08
CA VAL A 35 -10.19 2.26 -4.40
C VAL A 35 -9.20 1.20 -3.93
N LYS A 36 -7.88 1.46 -4.03
CA LYS A 36 -6.86 0.51 -3.58
C LYS A 36 -6.68 0.55 -2.06
N ALA A 37 -6.81 1.73 -1.46
CA ALA A 37 -6.82 1.89 -0.01
C ALA A 37 -7.98 1.11 0.62
N ASP A 38 -9.19 1.28 0.08
CA ASP A 38 -10.38 0.55 0.55
C ASP A 38 -10.25 -0.98 0.40
N ARG A 39 -9.77 -1.46 -0.77
CA ARG A 39 -9.64 -2.90 -1.02
C ARG A 39 -8.46 -3.58 -0.33
N PHE A 40 -7.32 -2.91 -0.23
CA PHE A 40 -6.05 -3.54 0.15
C PHE A 40 -5.38 -2.88 1.36
N GLY A 41 -5.84 -1.72 1.81
CA GLY A 41 -5.18 -0.92 2.84
C GLY A 41 -4.96 -1.68 4.13
N SER A 42 -6.00 -2.35 4.64
CA SER A 42 -5.88 -3.16 5.86
C SER A 42 -4.86 -4.30 5.73
N ALA A 43 -4.80 -4.95 4.56
CA ALA A 43 -3.83 -6.02 4.30
C ALA A 43 -2.41 -5.48 4.20
N ILE A 44 -2.21 -4.34 3.52
CA ILE A 44 -0.90 -3.69 3.42
C ILE A 44 -0.40 -3.27 4.80
N ILE A 45 -1.23 -2.58 5.58
CA ILE A 45 -0.89 -2.12 6.93
C ILE A 45 -0.46 -3.32 7.80
N ARG A 46 -1.20 -4.42 7.72
CA ARG A 46 -0.90 -5.64 8.46
C ARG A 46 0.46 -6.25 8.06
N ILE A 47 0.72 -6.38 6.76
CA ILE A 47 2.00 -6.86 6.23
C ILE A 47 3.15 -5.95 6.69
N VAL A 48 2.97 -4.63 6.59
CA VAL A 48 3.98 -3.64 7.00
C VAL A 48 4.28 -3.71 8.49
N LYS A 49 3.26 -3.97 9.32
CA LYS A 49 3.43 -4.19 10.78
C LYS A 49 4.05 -5.54 11.13
N ASN A 50 4.21 -6.45 10.16
CA ASN A 50 4.63 -7.85 10.36
C ASN A 50 3.69 -8.65 11.27
N GLU A 51 2.38 -8.42 11.13
CA GLU A 51 1.29 -9.12 11.85
C GLU A 51 0.44 -9.98 10.89
#